data_AF-A0A2M8P7Y6-F1
#
_entry.id   AF-A0A2M8P7Y6-F1
#
_cell.length_a   1.000
_cell.length_b   1.000
_cell.length_c   1.000
_cell.angle_alpha   90.00
_cell.angle_beta   90.00
_cell.angle_gamma   90.00
#
_symmetry.space_group_name_H-M   'P 1'
#
loop_
_entity.id
_entity.type
_entity.pdbx_description
1 polymer ?
#
loop_
_entity_poly.entity_id
_entity_poly.type
_entity_poly.pdbx_seq_one_letter_code
_entity_poly.pdbx_strand_id
1 'polypeptide(L)'
;AILITHGHFDHVGDTVAICKRFSSVKVVCVHEISIYLTKCGVNQKQVVGMNKGGTVKLANGFSVTMTNAIHSSGCKFDNSPTGVVCGGEAAGFVLHTPAGSIYHGGDTDAFLDMKLISRMHKPKVALLPIGGHYTMDPKICAYALNHLLKSVTTFIP
;
A
#
# COMPACT_ATOMS: atom_id res chain seq x y z
N ALA A 1 -9.90 -3.39 7.86
CA ALA A 1 -8.51 -3.00 8.14
C ALA A 1 -8.18 -1.78 7.28
N ILE A 2 -7.24 -0.94 7.72
CA ILE A 2 -6.65 0.13 6.91
C ILE A 2 -5.33 -0.41 6.35
N LEU A 3 -5.07 -0.20 5.07
CA LEU A 3 -3.81 -0.58 4.41
C LEU A 3 -3.12 0.71 3.97
N ILE A 4 -1.87 0.94 4.42
CA ILE A 4 -1.11 2.14 4.07
C ILE A 4 0.05 1.75 3.18
N THR A 5 0.05 2.29 1.95
CA THR A 5 1.06 2.01 0.93
C THR A 5 2.40 2.67 1.25
N HIS A 6 2.39 3.93 1.69
CA HIS A 6 3.58 4.68 2.06
C HIS A 6 3.22 5.87 2.97
N GLY A 7 4.24 6.53 3.52
CA GLY A 7 4.11 7.49 4.62
C GLY A 7 3.64 8.90 4.26
N HIS A 8 3.44 9.24 2.97
CA HIS A 8 3.00 10.58 2.60
C HIS A 8 1.58 10.87 3.10
N PHE A 9 1.32 12.15 3.36
CA PHE A 9 0.14 12.59 4.11
C PHE A 9 -1.19 12.22 3.45
N ASP A 10 -1.22 12.19 2.12
CA ASP A 10 -2.34 11.81 1.27
C ASP A 10 -2.61 10.30 1.23
N HIS A 11 -1.63 9.48 1.66
CA HIS A 11 -1.77 8.02 1.79
C HIS A 11 -1.96 7.55 3.24
N VAL A 12 -1.45 8.29 4.22
CA VAL A 12 -1.73 8.05 5.65
C VAL A 12 -3.12 8.57 6.02
N GLY A 13 -3.49 9.75 5.51
CA GLY A 13 -4.80 10.37 5.70
C GLY A 13 -5.25 10.41 7.16
N ASP A 14 -6.54 10.14 7.38
CA ASP A 14 -7.18 10.20 8.69
C ASP A 14 -6.92 8.97 9.60
N THR A 15 -5.92 8.14 9.29
CA THR A 15 -5.69 6.86 9.99
C THR A 15 -5.67 7.01 11.52
N VAL A 16 -4.97 8.01 12.04
CA VAL A 16 -4.85 8.23 13.49
C VAL A 16 -6.23 8.52 14.11
N ALA A 17 -7.03 9.37 13.49
CA ALA A 17 -8.37 9.72 13.95
C ALA A 17 -9.31 8.50 13.89
N ILE A 18 -9.26 7.72 12.79
CA ILE A 18 -10.06 6.50 12.63
C ILE A 18 -9.71 5.48 13.71
N CYS A 19 -8.43 5.25 13.99
CA CYS A 19 -7.99 4.30 15.02
C CYS A 19 -8.44 4.71 16.42
N LYS A 20 -8.39 6.01 16.76
CA LYS A 20 -8.89 6.53 18.04
C LYS A 20 -10.40 6.32 18.19
N ARG A 21 -11.15 6.47 17.10
CA ARG A 21 -12.60 6.28 17.08
C ARG A 21 -13.03 4.81 17.12
N PHE A 22 -12.27 3.92 16.49
CA PHE A 22 -12.64 2.52 16.32
C PHE A 22 -11.53 1.57 16.80
N SER A 23 -11.62 1.13 18.05
CA SER A 23 -10.61 0.29 18.71
C SER A 23 -10.36 -1.08 18.06
N SER A 24 -11.32 -1.60 17.29
CA SER A 24 -11.22 -2.88 16.58
C SER A 24 -10.48 -2.81 15.24
N VAL A 25 -10.25 -1.60 14.70
CA VAL A 25 -9.57 -1.42 13.42
C VAL A 25 -8.11 -1.85 13.53
N LYS A 26 -7.65 -2.60 12.52
CA LYS A 26 -6.24 -2.92 12.31
C LYS A 26 -5.67 -2.07 11.18
N VAL A 27 -4.46 -1.55 11.35
CA VAL A 27 -3.69 -0.84 10.33
C VAL A 27 -2.54 -1.73 9.89
N VAL A 28 -2.45 -2.03 8.60
CA VAL A 28 -1.36 -2.81 8.00
C VAL A 28 -0.50 -1.87 7.18
N CYS A 29 0.79 -1.85 7.48
CA CYS A 29 1.74 -0.92 6.87
C CYS A 29 3.17 -1.45 7.00
N VAL A 30 4.11 -0.78 6.33
CA VAL A 30 5.54 -1.04 6.52
C VAL A 30 5.94 -0.77 7.97
N HIS A 31 6.88 -1.54 8.50
CA HIS A 31 7.25 -1.55 9.92
C HIS A 31 7.52 -0.14 10.48
N GLU A 32 8.24 0.70 9.75
CA GLU A 32 8.58 2.07 10.14
C GLU A 32 7.33 2.95 10.33
N ILE A 33 6.34 2.81 9.43
CA ILE A 33 5.05 3.51 9.55
C ILE A 33 4.30 3.04 10.80
N SER A 34 4.39 1.74 11.15
CA SER A 34 3.73 1.23 12.36
C SER A 34 4.30 1.87 13.63
N ILE A 35 5.62 2.06 13.70
CA ILE A 35 6.30 2.75 14.81
C ILE A 35 5.89 4.21 14.85
N TYR A 36 5.85 4.86 13.68
CA TYR A 36 5.40 6.24 13.53
C TYR A 36 3.97 6.43 14.05
N LEU A 37 3.02 5.59 13.63
CA LEU A 37 1.63 5.66 14.05
C LEU A 37 1.46 5.44 15.57
N THR A 38 2.22 4.51 16.16
CA THR A 38 2.23 4.35 17.61
C THR A 38 2.71 5.62 18.32
N LYS A 39 3.76 6.29 17.80
CA LYS A 39 4.22 7.59 18.33
C LYS A 39 3.16 8.70 18.17
N CYS A 40 2.33 8.63 17.14
CA CYS A 40 1.18 9.52 16.95
C CYS A 40 -0.04 9.16 17.83
N GLY A 41 0.08 8.16 18.71
CA GLY A 41 -0.96 7.79 19.68
C GLY A 41 -1.96 6.74 19.18
N VAL A 42 -1.66 6.03 18.09
CA VAL A 42 -2.40 4.81 17.74
C VAL A 42 -2.02 3.69 18.71
N ASN A 43 -2.99 2.90 19.18
CA ASN A 43 -2.71 1.79 20.08
C ASN A 43 -1.82 0.75 19.38
N GLN A 44 -0.74 0.30 20.02
CA GLN A 44 0.17 -0.71 19.47
C GLN A 44 -0.56 -1.99 19.02
N LYS A 45 -1.66 -2.37 19.69
CA LYS A 45 -2.45 -3.55 19.31
C LYS A 45 -3.22 -3.35 18.00
N GLN A 46 -3.43 -2.13 17.55
CA GLN A 46 -4.12 -1.83 16.29
C GLN A 46 -3.16 -1.82 15.09
N VAL A 47 -1.87 -1.56 15.29
CA VAL A 47 -0.90 -1.54 14.19
C VAL A 47 -0.27 -2.90 13.94
N VAL A 48 -0.16 -3.26 12.66
CA VAL A 48 0.47 -4.47 12.14
C VAL A 48 1.58 -4.02 11.20
N GLY A 49 2.79 -3.86 11.74
CA GLY A 49 3.99 -3.64 10.95
C GLY A 49 4.38 -4.92 10.22
N MET A 50 4.62 -4.82 8.92
CA MET A 50 5.09 -5.93 8.08
C MET A 50 6.08 -5.41 7.02
N ASN A 51 6.53 -6.28 6.12
CA ASN A 51 7.39 -5.90 5.00
C ASN A 51 6.99 -6.64 3.71
N LYS A 52 7.55 -6.21 2.58
CA LYS A 52 7.31 -6.70 1.22
C LYS A 52 7.52 -8.21 1.13
N GLY A 53 6.65 -8.90 0.40
CA GLY A 53 6.60 -10.36 0.30
C GLY A 53 5.83 -11.04 1.43
N GLY A 54 5.67 -10.38 2.58
CA GLY A 54 4.88 -10.90 3.70
C GLY A 54 3.37 -10.91 3.39
N THR A 55 2.64 -11.80 4.05
CA THR A 55 1.17 -11.86 3.97
C THR A 55 0.53 -11.83 5.36
N VAL A 56 -0.48 -10.98 5.54
CA VAL A 56 -1.26 -10.88 6.77
C VAL A 56 -2.67 -11.42 6.51
N LYS A 57 -3.11 -12.36 7.34
CA LYS A 57 -4.51 -12.82 7.34
C LYS A 57 -5.38 -11.76 8.01
N LEU A 58 -6.49 -11.42 7.36
CA LEU A 58 -7.54 -10.56 7.87
C LEU A 58 -8.75 -11.43 8.23
N ALA A 59 -9.88 -10.80 8.59
CA ALA A 59 -11.12 -11.51 8.90
C ALA A 59 -11.82 -12.02 7.62
N ASN A 60 -12.75 -12.97 7.78
CA ASN A 60 -13.71 -13.39 6.74
C ASN A 60 -13.06 -13.89 5.44
N GLY A 61 -11.92 -14.58 5.54
CA GLY A 61 -11.21 -15.13 4.37
C GLY A 61 -10.44 -14.10 3.55
N PHE A 62 -10.35 -12.85 4.03
CA PHE A 62 -9.49 -11.85 3.42
C PHE A 62 -8.04 -12.02 3.89
N SER A 63 -7.09 -11.75 3.00
CA SER A 63 -5.68 -11.58 3.37
C SER A 63 -5.04 -10.53 2.48
N VAL A 64 -3.90 -10.01 2.90
CA VAL A 64 -3.15 -9.01 2.14
C VAL A 64 -1.69 -9.40 2.04
N THR A 65 -1.15 -9.41 0.83
CA THR A 65 0.29 -9.53 0.58
C THR A 65 0.86 -8.16 0.24
N MET A 66 1.95 -7.76 0.89
CA MET A 66 2.63 -6.52 0.59
C MET A 66 3.58 -6.70 -0.60
N THR A 67 3.53 -5.80 -1.57
CA THR A 67 4.37 -5.83 -2.77
C THR A 67 5.34 -4.66 -2.79
N ASN A 68 6.35 -4.75 -3.65
CA ASN A 68 7.19 -3.60 -3.95
C ASN A 68 6.38 -2.46 -4.59
N ALA A 69 6.87 -1.23 -4.41
CA ALA A 69 6.51 -0.05 -5.18
C ALA A 69 7.75 0.85 -5.31
N ILE A 70 8.00 1.37 -6.51
CA ILE A 70 9.04 2.40 -6.75
C ILE A 70 8.48 3.78 -6.40
N HIS A 71 8.65 4.20 -5.15
CA HIS A 71 8.30 5.55 -4.66
C HIS A 71 8.97 5.82 -3.31
N SER A 72 9.02 7.09 -2.87
CA SER A 72 9.52 7.45 -1.54
C SER A 72 8.46 7.24 -0.45
N SER A 73 8.90 7.12 0.80
CA SER A 73 8.01 7.04 1.95
C SER A 73 8.55 7.88 3.11
N GLY A 74 7.96 9.07 3.28
CA GLY A 74 8.28 9.98 4.37
C GLY A 74 7.04 10.33 5.17
N CYS A 75 7.08 10.13 6.49
CA CYS A 75 6.01 10.52 7.40
C CYS A 75 6.27 11.92 7.97
N LYS A 76 5.22 12.65 8.35
CA LYS A 76 5.34 13.97 8.97
C LYS A 76 4.54 14.02 10.25
N PHE A 77 5.20 14.26 11.39
CA PHE A 77 4.50 14.56 12.63
C PHE A 77 3.75 15.89 12.50
N ASP A 78 2.47 15.90 12.85
CA ASP A 78 1.70 17.13 12.93
C ASP A 78 2.44 18.14 13.82
N ASN A 79 2.61 19.36 13.31
CA ASN A 79 3.26 20.50 13.96
C ASN A 79 4.78 20.41 14.18
N SER A 80 5.51 19.45 13.60
CA SER A 80 6.98 19.53 13.60
C SER A 80 7.50 20.46 12.49
N PRO A 81 8.18 21.58 12.81
CA PRO A 81 8.84 22.43 11.82
C PRO A 81 10.10 21.79 11.22
N THR A 82 10.61 20.71 11.83
CA THR A 82 11.81 19.99 11.40
C THR A 82 11.48 18.52 11.11
N GLY A 83 11.57 18.17 9.82
CA GLY A 83 11.87 16.81 9.42
C GLY A 83 10.66 15.93 9.11
N VAL A 84 10.45 15.72 7.81
CA VAL A 84 9.95 14.43 7.33
C VAL A 84 10.81 13.34 7.99
N VAL A 85 10.16 12.37 8.62
CA VAL A 85 10.83 11.20 9.20
C VAL A 85 10.70 9.99 8.27
N CYS A 86 11.64 9.06 8.37
CA CYS A 86 11.64 7.85 7.55
C CYS A 86 10.33 7.07 7.74
N GLY A 87 9.59 6.87 6.65
CA GLY A 87 8.42 6.00 6.58
C GLY A 87 8.75 4.61 6.01
N GLY A 88 10.04 4.25 5.98
CA GLY A 88 10.53 3.04 5.33
C GLY A 88 10.52 3.16 3.81
N GLU A 89 10.16 2.08 3.11
CA GLU A 89 10.01 2.08 1.66
C GLU A 89 8.53 2.07 1.27
N ALA A 90 8.20 2.67 0.11
CA ALA A 90 6.86 2.55 -0.43
C ALA A 90 6.54 1.10 -0.82
N ALA A 91 5.27 0.74 -0.68
CA ALA A 91 4.76 -0.58 -1.00
C ALA A 91 3.40 -0.51 -1.71
N GLY A 92 3.10 -1.58 -2.45
CA GLY A 92 1.75 -1.88 -2.91
C GLY A 92 1.15 -3.03 -2.09
N PHE A 93 -0.07 -3.42 -2.44
CA PHE A 93 -0.75 -4.54 -1.82
C PHE A 93 -1.51 -5.38 -2.84
N VAL A 94 -1.46 -6.70 -2.68
CA VAL A 94 -2.49 -7.57 -3.25
C VAL A 94 -3.47 -7.96 -2.14
N LEU A 95 -4.70 -7.49 -2.28
CA LEU A 95 -5.82 -7.89 -1.46
C LEU A 95 -6.41 -9.18 -2.02
N HIS A 96 -6.31 -10.26 -1.26
CA HIS A 96 -6.94 -11.53 -1.55
C HIS A 96 -8.33 -11.57 -0.90
N THR A 97 -9.32 -11.92 -1.71
CA THR A 97 -10.71 -12.09 -1.27
C THR A 97 -11.19 -13.49 -1.64
N PRO A 98 -12.30 -13.98 -1.06
CA PRO A 98 -12.91 -15.24 -1.49
C PRO A 98 -13.29 -15.28 -2.98
N ALA A 99 -13.52 -14.14 -3.62
CA ALA A 99 -13.92 -14.03 -5.02
C ALA A 99 -12.75 -13.79 -5.99
N GLY A 100 -11.54 -13.54 -5.48
CA GLY A 100 -10.36 -13.22 -6.30
C GLY A 100 -9.48 -12.14 -5.69
N SER A 101 -8.43 -11.76 -6.43
CA SER A 101 -7.41 -10.83 -5.95
C SER A 101 -7.50 -9.46 -6.64
N ILE A 102 -7.21 -8.41 -5.88
CA ILE A 102 -7.14 -7.01 -6.33
C ILE A 102 -5.73 -6.50 -6.02
N TYR A 103 -5.07 -5.87 -6.99
CA TYR A 103 -3.77 -5.22 -6.80
C TYR A 103 -3.95 -3.71 -6.63
N HIS A 104 -3.38 -3.15 -5.57
CA HIS A 104 -3.26 -1.71 -5.36
C HIS A 104 -1.77 -1.35 -5.43
N GLY A 105 -1.35 -0.65 -6.49
CA GLY A 105 0.06 -0.30 -6.69
C GLY A 105 0.60 0.71 -5.68
N GLY A 106 -0.29 1.50 -5.07
CA GLY A 106 0.11 2.72 -4.40
C GLY A 106 0.65 3.73 -5.42
N ASP A 107 1.43 4.69 -4.94
CA ASP A 107 2.23 5.50 -5.84
C ASP A 107 3.44 4.68 -6.30
N THR A 108 3.57 4.51 -7.61
CA THR A 108 4.64 3.70 -8.17
C THR A 108 4.91 4.02 -9.64
N ASP A 109 6.14 3.76 -10.08
CA ASP A 109 6.47 3.56 -11.49
C ASP A 109 6.32 2.08 -11.90
N ALA A 110 6.34 1.76 -13.19
CA ALA A 110 6.37 0.37 -13.65
C ALA A 110 7.71 -0.30 -13.30
N PHE A 111 7.64 -1.51 -12.74
CA PHE A 111 8.82 -2.31 -12.40
C PHE A 111 8.63 -3.78 -12.79
N LEU A 112 9.73 -4.47 -13.10
CA LEU A 112 9.68 -5.82 -13.67
C LEU A 112 8.99 -6.84 -12.75
N ASP A 113 9.10 -6.69 -11.43
CA ASP A 113 8.48 -7.60 -10.46
C ASP A 113 6.94 -7.52 -10.45
N MET A 114 6.32 -6.56 -11.15
CA MET A 114 4.90 -6.65 -11.47
C MET A 114 4.53 -7.96 -12.20
N LYS A 115 5.47 -8.55 -12.96
CA LYS A 115 5.30 -9.91 -13.52
C LYS A 115 5.16 -10.97 -12.42
N LEU A 116 5.92 -10.86 -11.33
CA LEU A 116 5.82 -11.77 -10.20
C LEU A 116 4.48 -11.59 -9.50
N ILE A 117 4.05 -10.35 -9.29
CA ILE A 117 2.73 -10.01 -8.72
C ILE A 117 1.62 -10.68 -9.53
N SER A 118 1.67 -10.54 -10.86
CA SER A 118 0.69 -11.14 -11.76
C SER A 118 0.69 -12.66 -11.73
N ARG A 119 1.85 -13.31 -11.67
CA ARG A 119 1.98 -14.78 -11.69
C ARG A 119 1.55 -15.42 -10.37
N MET A 120 1.99 -14.84 -9.25
CA MET A 120 1.81 -15.43 -7.93
C MET A 120 0.42 -15.16 -7.37
N HIS A 121 -0.06 -13.92 -7.51
CA HIS A 121 -1.30 -13.49 -6.86
C HIS A 121 -2.49 -13.40 -7.82
N LYS A 122 -2.21 -13.39 -9.13
CA LYS A 122 -3.20 -13.37 -10.22
C LYS A 122 -4.32 -12.34 -10.02
N PRO A 123 -4.00 -11.07 -9.68
CA PRO A 123 -5.01 -10.03 -9.55
C PRO A 123 -5.79 -9.87 -10.85
N LYS A 124 -7.11 -9.77 -10.73
CA LYS A 124 -8.03 -9.49 -11.84
C LYS A 124 -8.30 -8.00 -12.01
N VAL A 125 -8.25 -7.28 -10.90
CA VAL A 125 -8.40 -5.82 -10.84
C VAL A 125 -7.07 -5.21 -10.41
N ALA A 126 -6.64 -4.13 -11.05
CA ALA A 126 -5.51 -3.33 -10.60
C ALA A 126 -5.88 -1.84 -10.49
N LEU A 127 -5.53 -1.24 -9.36
CA LEU A 127 -5.57 0.19 -9.11
C LEU A 127 -4.14 0.72 -9.25
N LEU A 128 -3.90 1.53 -10.26
CA LEU A 128 -2.56 1.98 -10.64
C LEU A 128 -2.56 3.45 -11.03
N PRO A 129 -1.59 4.25 -10.56
CA PRO A 129 -1.56 5.67 -10.82
C PRO A 129 -1.21 6.00 -12.28
N ILE A 130 -1.68 7.15 -12.75
CA ILE A 130 -1.41 7.69 -14.09
C ILE A 130 -1.00 9.18 -14.07
N GLY A 131 -0.40 9.64 -12.97
CA GLY A 131 -0.15 11.07 -12.71
C GLY A 131 1.07 11.65 -13.44
N GLY A 132 2.06 10.84 -13.78
CA GLY A 132 3.24 11.22 -14.60
C GLY A 132 4.31 12.10 -13.93
N HIS A 133 3.98 12.87 -12.89
CA HIS A 133 4.99 13.69 -12.18
C HIS A 133 5.62 12.96 -10.98
N TYR A 134 4.79 12.38 -10.11
CA TYR A 134 5.25 11.63 -8.92
C TYR A 134 5.14 10.10 -9.08
N THR A 135 4.46 9.66 -10.13
CA THR A 135 4.11 8.26 -10.43
C THR A 135 4.24 8.01 -11.92
N MET A 136 4.09 6.76 -12.37
CA MET A 136 4.05 6.48 -13.81
C MET A 136 2.98 7.31 -14.54
N ASP A 137 3.26 7.62 -15.80
CA ASP A 137 2.32 8.28 -16.69
C ASP A 137 1.34 7.25 -17.33
N PRO A 138 0.31 7.71 -18.06
CA PRO A 138 -0.62 6.79 -18.73
C PRO A 138 0.06 5.81 -19.73
N LYS A 139 1.16 6.21 -20.37
CA LYS A 139 1.86 5.40 -21.39
C LYS A 139 2.61 4.24 -20.73
N ILE A 140 3.32 4.52 -19.64
CA ILE A 140 4.03 3.52 -18.84
C ILE A 140 3.03 2.60 -18.14
N CYS A 141 1.93 3.13 -17.60
CA CYS A 141 0.85 2.30 -17.03
C CYS A 141 0.26 1.34 -18.06
N ALA A 142 -0.01 1.80 -19.28
CA ALA A 142 -0.47 0.94 -20.38
C ALA A 142 0.56 -0.15 -20.71
N TYR A 143 1.86 0.16 -20.70
CA TYR A 143 2.91 -0.84 -20.88
C TYR A 143 2.91 -1.88 -19.74
N ALA A 144 2.80 -1.45 -18.48
CA ALA A 144 2.75 -2.34 -17.33
C ALA A 144 1.57 -3.33 -17.41
N LEU A 145 0.38 -2.83 -17.74
CA LEU A 145 -0.82 -3.65 -17.94
C LEU A 145 -0.63 -4.64 -19.09
N ASN A 146 -0.14 -4.17 -20.23
CA ASN A 146 0.01 -4.99 -21.42
C ASN A 146 1.13 -6.02 -21.36
N HIS A 147 2.19 -5.80 -20.57
CA HIS A 147 3.39 -6.64 -20.62
C HIS A 147 3.77 -7.30 -19.29
N LEU A 148 3.37 -6.71 -18.17
CA LEU A 148 3.79 -7.15 -16.83
C LEU A 148 2.62 -7.78 -16.06
N LEU A 149 1.44 -7.15 -16.11
CA LEU A 149 0.26 -7.53 -15.32
C LEU A 149 -0.77 -8.34 -16.11
N LYS A 150 -0.32 -9.40 -16.80
CA LYS A 150 -1.13 -10.22 -17.72
C LYS A 150 -2.39 -10.86 -17.11
N SER A 151 -2.45 -11.00 -15.79
CA SER A 151 -3.61 -11.53 -15.07
C SER A 151 -4.76 -10.52 -14.95
N VAL A 152 -4.45 -9.23 -15.04
CA VAL A 152 -5.39 -8.12 -14.84
C VAL A 152 -6.30 -8.00 -16.05
N THR A 153 -7.60 -7.96 -15.79
CA THR A 153 -8.65 -7.79 -16.80
C THR A 153 -9.40 -6.48 -16.63
N THR A 154 -9.27 -5.83 -15.47
CA THR A 154 -9.90 -4.55 -15.15
C THR A 154 -8.87 -3.63 -14.51
N PHE A 155 -8.73 -2.44 -15.07
CA PHE A 155 -7.85 -1.40 -14.57
C PHE A 155 -8.68 -0.21 -14.08
N ILE A 156 -8.25 0.36 -12.95
CA ILE A 156 -8.80 1.58 -12.38
C ILE A 156 -7.62 2.57 -12.21
N PRO A 157 -7.63 3.72 -12.91
CA PRO A 157 -6.60 4.74 -12.78
C PRO A 157 -6.63 5.45 -11.42
#